data_AF-A0A0A7GH82-F1
#
_entry.id   AF-A0A0A7GH82-F1
#
_cell.length_a   1.000
_cell.length_b   1.000
_cell.length_c   1.000
_cell.angle_alpha   90.00
_cell.angle_beta   90.00
_cell.angle_gamma   90.00
#
_symmetry.space_group_name_H-M   'P 1'
#
loop_
_entity.id
_entity.type
_entity.pdbx_description
1 polymer ?
#
loop_
_entity_poly.entity_id
_entity_poly.type
_entity_poly.pdbx_seq_one_letter_code
_entity_poly.pdbx_strand_id
1 'polypeptide(L)'
;MRMHARCPSCLLNRVYQECRYITDDEELISRIMERAIEIVLEEYRKKGVNAVSATRVHREVYRMLGTHDPYAGVKKIANEQAMKALPTAKKYIENGDRFRNAVIASIIGNSFDYGVLGHEVNDGEFEQYFKREFKRGLTIDDTDEIKHLARGNVVYLADNAGEIILDRLLVEEVKRLGGFVSFVVRGKPILSDATIEDARIAGISEVADEILTNGKGAIGIIEEELPEDTKERLENADIIISKGMANYECLSEGNYTNVAFLLRAKCEPVARSIGVKVGDMVAMLR
;
A
#
# COMPACT_ATOMS: atom_id res chain seq x y z
N MET A 1 -14.75 -1.71 -3.29
CA MET A 1 -15.39 -1.24 -2.04
C MET A 1 -15.77 0.24 -2.13
N ARG A 2 -17.05 0.54 -1.89
CA ARG A 2 -17.60 1.90 -1.90
C ARG A 2 -17.35 2.66 -0.59
N MET A 3 -17.52 3.98 -0.62
CA MET A 3 -17.37 4.84 0.56
C MET A 3 -18.42 4.53 1.65
N HIS A 4 -17.96 4.36 2.90
CA HIS A 4 -18.80 4.15 4.09
C HIS A 4 -18.88 5.39 4.97
N ALA A 5 -19.82 5.42 5.92
CA ALA A 5 -20.06 6.58 6.80
C ALA A 5 -18.84 7.08 7.60
N ARG A 6 -17.86 6.20 7.86
CA ARG A 6 -16.60 6.56 8.54
C ARG A 6 -15.54 7.15 7.61
N CYS A 7 -15.63 6.93 6.30
CA CYS A 7 -14.60 7.33 5.35
C CYS A 7 -14.40 8.86 5.29
N PRO A 8 -15.46 9.70 5.28
CA PRO A 8 -15.29 11.16 5.26
C PRO A 8 -14.42 11.71 6.39
N SER A 9 -14.65 11.26 7.63
CA SER A 9 -13.88 11.74 8.78
C SER A 9 -12.42 11.30 8.73
N CYS A 10 -12.15 10.08 8.25
CA CYS A 10 -10.79 9.59 8.05
C CYS A 10 -10.04 10.40 6.98
N LEU A 11 -10.71 10.69 5.87
CA LEU A 11 -10.14 11.46 4.75
C LEU A 11 -9.84 12.91 5.16
N LEU A 12 -10.78 13.59 5.81
CA LEU A 12 -10.58 14.98 6.28
C LEU A 12 -9.47 15.08 7.33
N ASN A 13 -9.36 14.11 8.24
CA ASN A 13 -8.24 14.07 9.18
C ASN A 13 -6.89 13.93 8.45
N ARG A 14 -6.84 13.11 7.38
CA ARG A 14 -5.61 12.95 6.58
C ARG A 14 -5.25 14.23 5.83
N VAL A 15 -6.22 14.94 5.27
CA VAL A 15 -6.01 16.26 4.66
C VAL A 15 -5.40 17.24 5.66
N TYR A 16 -5.94 17.33 6.88
CA TYR A 16 -5.38 18.22 7.90
C TYR A 16 -3.91 17.89 8.22
N GLN A 17 -3.59 16.60 8.44
CA GLN A 17 -2.21 16.16 8.70
C GLN A 17 -1.27 16.49 7.54
N GLU A 18 -1.73 16.26 6.31
CA GLU A 18 -0.98 16.58 5.10
C GLU A 18 -0.65 18.06 4.99
N CYS A 19 -1.59 18.96 5.34
CA CYS A 19 -1.30 20.38 5.40
C CYS A 19 -0.24 20.71 6.46
N ARG A 20 -0.32 20.07 7.65
CA ARG A 20 0.65 20.28 8.75
C ARG A 20 2.06 19.79 8.44
N TYR A 21 2.25 18.92 7.46
CA TYR A 21 3.58 18.57 6.98
C TYR A 21 4.25 19.69 6.18
N ILE A 22 3.48 20.65 5.67
CA ILE A 22 3.95 21.64 4.72
C ILE A 22 3.92 23.06 5.29
N THR A 23 2.93 23.39 6.11
CA THR A 23 2.73 24.76 6.59
C THR A 23 2.08 24.80 7.97
N ASP A 24 2.37 25.87 8.70
CA ASP A 24 1.69 26.28 9.94
C ASP A 24 0.73 27.47 9.71
N ASP A 25 0.50 27.87 8.45
CA ASP A 25 -0.47 28.91 8.08
C ASP A 25 -1.92 28.42 8.25
N GLU A 26 -2.52 28.76 9.39
CA GLU A 26 -3.88 28.38 9.75
C GLU A 26 -4.95 28.90 8.78
N GLU A 27 -4.75 30.06 8.12
CA GLU A 27 -5.71 30.58 7.13
C GLU A 27 -5.68 29.76 5.84
N LEU A 28 -4.48 29.37 5.39
CA LEU A 28 -4.33 28.44 4.26
C LEU A 28 -4.92 27.06 4.59
N ILE A 29 -4.62 26.53 5.78
CA ILE A 29 -5.16 25.24 6.23
C ILE A 29 -6.70 25.28 6.27
N SER A 30 -7.30 26.33 6.85
CA SER A 30 -8.75 26.48 6.91
C SER A 30 -9.39 26.48 5.52
N ARG A 31 -8.83 27.24 4.57
CA ARG A 31 -9.33 27.28 3.18
C ARG A 31 -9.23 25.92 2.48
N ILE A 32 -8.14 25.19 2.71
CA ILE A 32 -7.97 23.84 2.16
C ILE A 32 -9.01 22.88 2.77
N MET A 33 -9.22 22.96 4.09
CA MET A 33 -10.20 22.11 4.77
C MET A 33 -11.63 22.38 4.30
N GLU A 34 -12.01 23.64 4.12
CA GLU A 34 -13.30 24.02 3.50
C GLU A 34 -13.46 23.38 2.13
N ARG A 35 -12.46 23.52 1.26
CA ARG A 35 -12.50 22.94 -0.08
C ARG A 35 -12.55 21.41 -0.06
N ALA A 36 -11.81 20.77 0.84
CA ALA A 36 -11.82 19.32 1.01
C ALA A 36 -13.20 18.83 1.48
N ILE A 37 -13.87 19.53 2.40
CA ILE A 37 -15.23 19.21 2.86
C ILE A 37 -16.22 19.22 1.70
N GLU A 38 -16.16 20.23 0.83
CA GLU A 38 -17.02 20.32 -0.36
C GLU A 38 -16.83 19.11 -1.28
N ILE A 39 -15.57 18.79 -1.63
CA ILE A 39 -15.25 17.66 -2.51
C ILE A 39 -15.67 16.34 -1.87
N VAL A 40 -15.39 16.15 -0.58
CA VAL A 40 -15.78 14.95 0.16
C VAL A 40 -17.30 14.78 0.16
N LEU A 41 -18.07 15.86 0.34
CA LEU A 41 -19.53 15.82 0.28
C LEU A 41 -20.03 15.42 -1.12
N GLU A 42 -19.44 15.98 -2.18
CA GLU A 42 -19.75 15.63 -3.57
C GLU A 42 -19.47 14.14 -3.84
N GLU A 43 -18.29 13.64 -3.47
CA GLU A 43 -17.91 12.24 -3.69
C GLU A 43 -18.73 11.27 -2.84
N TYR A 44 -19.02 11.62 -1.58
CA TYR A 44 -19.85 10.80 -0.71
C TYR A 44 -21.26 10.59 -1.29
N ARG A 45 -21.84 11.61 -1.94
CA ARG A 45 -23.14 11.52 -2.62
C ARG A 45 -23.12 10.54 -3.80
N LYS A 46 -22.01 10.44 -4.53
CA LYS A 46 -21.85 9.50 -5.65
C LYS A 46 -21.79 8.05 -5.19
N LYS A 47 -21.40 7.79 -3.93
CA LYS A 47 -21.16 6.44 -3.38
C LYS A 47 -20.23 5.60 -4.26
N GLY A 48 -19.22 6.25 -4.85
CA GLY A 48 -18.20 5.60 -5.67
C GLY A 48 -17.16 4.85 -4.85
N VAL A 49 -16.14 4.34 -5.54
CA VAL A 49 -14.95 3.74 -4.92
C VAL A 49 -14.23 4.79 -4.07
N ASN A 50 -13.91 4.44 -2.83
CA ASN A 50 -13.35 5.38 -1.87
C ASN A 50 -11.94 5.86 -2.28
N ALA A 51 -11.07 4.97 -2.76
CA ALA A 51 -9.75 5.31 -3.31
C ALA A 51 -9.79 6.34 -4.47
N VAL A 52 -10.75 6.22 -5.39
CA VAL A 52 -10.97 7.21 -6.47
C VAL A 52 -11.35 8.59 -5.89
N SER A 53 -12.26 8.57 -4.92
CA SER A 53 -12.74 9.79 -4.26
C SER A 53 -11.60 10.50 -3.50
N ALA A 54 -10.82 9.73 -2.74
CA ALA A 54 -9.66 10.23 -2.00
C ALA A 54 -8.58 10.79 -2.96
N THR A 55 -8.36 10.15 -4.11
CA THR A 55 -7.43 10.63 -5.13
C THR A 55 -7.78 12.04 -5.59
N ARG A 56 -9.08 12.32 -5.84
CA ARG A 56 -9.54 13.66 -6.22
C ARG A 56 -9.26 14.69 -5.11
N VAL A 57 -9.56 14.34 -3.86
CA VAL A 57 -9.33 15.23 -2.71
C VAL A 57 -7.85 15.58 -2.57
N HIS A 58 -6.97 14.58 -2.49
CA HIS A 58 -5.54 14.83 -2.29
C HIS A 58 -4.90 15.60 -3.45
N ARG A 59 -5.29 15.32 -4.70
CA ARG A 59 -4.79 16.11 -5.84
C ARG A 59 -5.15 17.59 -5.75
N GLU A 60 -6.36 17.91 -5.29
CA GLU A 60 -6.76 19.31 -5.08
C GLU A 60 -5.98 19.94 -3.93
N VAL A 61 -5.80 19.21 -2.82
CA VAL A 61 -5.01 19.69 -1.68
C VAL A 61 -3.58 20.00 -2.09
N TYR A 62 -2.92 19.12 -2.86
CA TYR A 62 -1.56 19.32 -3.34
C TYR A 62 -1.45 20.58 -4.21
N ARG A 63 -2.44 20.79 -5.08
CA ARG A 63 -2.54 21.99 -5.92
C ARG A 63 -2.65 23.26 -5.08
N MET A 64 -3.46 23.24 -4.02
CA MET A 64 -3.65 24.40 -3.12
C MET A 64 -2.44 24.65 -2.21
N LEU A 65 -1.76 23.59 -1.75
CA LEU A 65 -0.51 23.69 -0.99
C LEU A 65 0.69 24.11 -1.84
N GLY A 66 0.60 23.98 -3.17
CA GLY A 66 1.71 24.31 -4.07
C GLY A 66 2.88 23.33 -3.96
N THR A 67 2.63 22.08 -3.55
CA THR A 67 3.64 21.02 -3.44
C THR A 67 3.25 19.81 -4.27
N HIS A 68 4.25 19.05 -4.71
CA HIS A 68 4.05 17.80 -5.44
C HIS A 68 4.15 16.56 -4.55
N ASP A 69 4.74 16.68 -3.36
CA ASP A 69 4.92 15.56 -2.43
C ASP A 69 5.00 16.05 -0.98
N PRO A 70 3.85 16.26 -0.31
CA PRO A 70 3.81 16.58 1.12
C PRO A 70 4.44 15.50 2.02
N TYR A 71 4.54 14.27 1.52
CA TYR A 71 4.94 13.09 2.29
C TYR A 71 6.41 12.73 2.08
N ALA A 72 7.20 13.50 1.33
CA ALA A 72 8.60 13.18 1.04
C ALA A 72 9.42 12.92 2.32
N GLY A 73 9.25 13.75 3.35
CA GLY A 73 9.90 13.57 4.66
C GLY A 73 9.42 12.32 5.40
N VAL A 74 8.10 12.08 5.38
CA VAL A 74 7.46 10.90 5.98
C VAL A 74 7.97 9.61 5.34
N LYS A 75 8.01 9.55 4.01
CA LYS A 75 8.51 8.40 3.23
C LYS A 75 9.98 8.13 3.50
N LYS A 76 10.81 9.17 3.59
CA LYS A 76 12.23 9.04 3.93
C LYS A 76 12.43 8.35 5.28
N ILE A 77 11.72 8.81 6.32
CA ILE A 77 11.79 8.22 7.67
C ILE A 77 11.31 6.76 7.64
N ALA A 78 10.20 6.49 6.95
CA ALA A 78 9.68 5.13 6.81
C ALA A 78 10.67 4.19 6.10
N ASN A 79 11.33 4.64 5.04
CA ASN A 79 12.37 3.89 4.34
C ASN A 79 13.56 3.59 5.26
N GLU A 80 14.05 4.59 6.00
CA GLU A 80 15.18 4.41 6.94
C GLU A 80 14.84 3.40 8.05
N GLN A 81 13.65 3.48 8.64
CA GLN A 81 13.19 2.54 9.66
C GLN A 81 13.04 1.12 9.11
N ALA A 82 12.46 0.97 7.91
CA ALA A 82 12.29 -0.33 7.28
C ALA A 82 13.63 -0.97 6.87
N MET A 83 14.64 -0.19 6.48
CA MET A 83 15.99 -0.71 6.22
C MET A 83 16.62 -1.33 7.48
N LYS A 84 16.43 -0.71 8.65
CA LYS A 84 16.93 -1.27 9.92
C LYS A 84 16.23 -2.56 10.32
N ALA A 85 14.96 -2.72 9.92
CA ALA A 85 14.16 -3.92 10.16
C ALA A 85 14.53 -5.11 9.26
N LEU A 86 15.16 -4.84 8.12
CA LEU A 86 15.44 -5.82 7.07
C LEU A 86 16.22 -7.06 7.56
N PRO A 87 17.29 -6.95 8.37
CA PRO A 87 18.02 -8.11 8.88
C PRO A 87 17.15 -9.03 9.74
N THR A 88 16.31 -8.43 10.60
CA THR A 88 15.35 -9.17 11.42
C THR A 88 14.37 -9.93 10.52
N ALA A 89 13.74 -9.25 9.56
CA ALA A 89 12.79 -9.88 8.65
C ALA A 89 13.41 -11.09 7.90
N LYS A 90 14.63 -10.93 7.36
CA LYS A 90 15.36 -12.03 6.68
C LYS A 90 15.54 -13.26 7.58
N LYS A 91 15.95 -13.07 8.84
CA LYS A 91 16.12 -14.17 9.80
C LYS A 91 14.84 -14.96 10.03
N TYR A 92 13.69 -14.29 10.10
CA TYR A 92 12.40 -14.99 10.27
C TYR A 92 11.98 -15.72 8.98
N ILE A 93 12.28 -15.16 7.81
CA ILE A 93 11.96 -15.79 6.52
C ILE A 93 12.72 -17.09 6.30
N GLU A 94 14.01 -17.14 6.67
CA GLU A 94 14.87 -18.31 6.45
C GLU A 94 14.41 -19.58 7.19
N ASN A 95 13.59 -19.46 8.22
CA ASN A 95 13.16 -20.58 9.07
C ASN A 95 11.75 -21.08 8.69
N GLY A 96 11.66 -22.18 7.94
CA GLY A 96 10.40 -22.82 7.57
C GLY A 96 9.98 -22.54 6.13
N ASP A 97 8.68 -22.30 5.89
CA ASP A 97 8.20 -21.93 4.55
C ASP A 97 8.55 -20.47 4.24
N ARG A 98 9.62 -20.30 3.48
CA ARG A 98 10.16 -18.99 3.12
C ARG A 98 9.14 -18.10 2.40
N PHE A 99 8.32 -18.66 1.51
CA PHE A 99 7.35 -17.87 0.74
C PHE A 99 6.26 -17.32 1.66
N ARG A 100 5.63 -18.20 2.45
CA ARG A 100 4.62 -17.81 3.43
C ARG A 100 5.17 -16.80 4.45
N ASN A 101 6.39 -17.03 4.93
CA ASN A 101 7.04 -16.11 5.86
C ASN A 101 7.34 -14.74 5.22
N ALA A 102 7.73 -14.71 3.94
CA ALA A 102 7.92 -13.46 3.20
C ALA A 102 6.61 -12.72 2.97
N VAL A 103 5.49 -13.43 2.73
CA VAL A 103 4.15 -12.85 2.69
C VAL A 103 3.82 -12.16 4.02
N ILE A 104 3.99 -12.85 5.15
CA ILE A 104 3.76 -12.27 6.48
C ILE A 104 4.63 -11.02 6.70
N ALA A 105 5.93 -11.10 6.40
CA ALA A 105 6.86 -9.99 6.55
C ALA A 105 6.42 -8.77 5.70
N SER A 106 5.99 -8.99 4.46
CA SER A 106 5.50 -7.94 3.56
C SER A 106 4.25 -7.23 4.09
N ILE A 107 3.37 -7.95 4.80
CA ILE A 107 2.16 -7.36 5.40
C ILE A 107 2.49 -6.58 6.67
N ILE A 108 3.43 -7.07 7.48
CA ILE A 108 3.91 -6.36 8.68
C ILE A 108 4.51 -5.01 8.31
N GLY A 109 5.21 -4.93 7.16
CA GLY A 109 5.79 -3.69 6.63
C GLY A 109 4.79 -2.55 6.45
N ASN A 110 3.52 -2.85 6.14
CA ASN A 110 2.46 -1.83 6.06
C ASN A 110 2.15 -1.16 7.43
N SER A 111 2.85 -1.53 8.51
CA SER A 111 2.71 -0.91 9.82
C SER A 111 3.65 0.28 10.05
N PHE A 112 4.65 0.50 9.19
CA PHE A 112 5.61 1.62 9.34
C PHE A 112 4.95 3.00 9.20
N ASP A 113 3.84 3.11 8.47
CA ASP A 113 3.03 4.33 8.34
C ASP A 113 2.53 4.87 9.71
N TYR A 114 2.45 4.03 10.75
CA TYR A 114 2.06 4.44 12.10
C TYR A 114 3.20 5.07 12.91
N GLY A 115 4.47 4.80 12.57
CA GLY A 115 5.64 5.29 13.29
C GLY A 115 5.91 6.79 13.08
N VAL A 116 5.22 7.43 12.13
CA VAL A 116 5.46 8.84 11.79
C VAL A 116 4.54 9.80 12.55
N LEU A 117 3.55 9.29 13.31
CA LEU A 117 2.67 10.09 14.19
C LEU A 117 3.30 10.39 15.57
N GLY A 118 4.57 10.82 15.58
CA GLY A 118 5.22 11.38 16.77
C GLY A 118 5.76 10.37 17.79
N HIS A 119 5.80 9.08 17.45
CA HIS A 119 6.51 8.08 18.24
C HIS A 119 7.76 7.66 17.49
N GLU A 120 8.94 8.11 17.92
CA GLU A 120 10.19 7.44 17.57
C GLU A 120 10.07 5.98 17.99
N VAL A 121 9.70 5.11 17.05
CA VAL A 121 9.74 3.67 17.28
C VAL A 121 11.22 3.35 17.39
N ASN A 122 11.72 3.24 18.62
CA ASN A 122 13.09 2.84 18.86
C ASN A 122 13.31 1.45 18.23
N ASP A 123 14.52 1.16 17.75
CA ASP A 123 14.82 -0.05 16.96
C ASP A 123 14.37 -1.34 17.69
N GLY A 124 14.42 -1.34 19.02
CA GLY A 124 13.94 -2.45 19.87
C GLY A 124 12.42 -2.62 19.94
N GLU A 125 11.64 -1.55 19.77
CA GLU A 125 10.17 -1.61 19.74
C GLU A 125 9.67 -2.22 18.43
N PHE A 126 10.31 -1.89 17.31
CA PHE A 126 9.96 -2.48 16.02
C PHE A 126 10.28 -3.98 15.99
N GLU A 127 11.45 -4.41 16.48
CA GLU A 127 11.79 -5.84 16.49
C GLU A 127 10.78 -6.65 17.32
N GLN A 128 10.39 -6.13 18.49
CA GLN A 128 9.36 -6.77 19.34
C GLN A 128 8.00 -6.80 18.65
N TYR A 129 7.63 -5.70 18.00
CA TYR A 129 6.41 -5.60 17.19
C TYR A 129 6.43 -6.65 16.07
N PHE A 130 7.47 -6.68 15.24
CA PHE A 130 7.63 -7.62 14.15
C PHE A 130 7.52 -9.05 14.64
N LYS A 131 8.27 -9.41 15.70
CA LYS A 131 8.21 -10.75 16.30
C LYS A 131 6.80 -11.14 16.76
N ARG A 132 6.09 -10.22 17.41
CA ARG A 132 4.73 -10.47 17.90
C ARG A 132 3.75 -10.68 16.74
N GLU A 133 3.77 -9.79 15.75
CA GLU A 133 2.87 -9.88 14.60
C GLU A 133 3.19 -11.10 13.74
N PHE A 134 4.47 -11.40 13.53
CA PHE A 134 4.91 -12.58 12.80
C PHE A 134 4.42 -13.87 13.47
N LYS A 135 4.52 -13.94 14.81
CA LYS A 135 3.98 -15.08 15.58
C LYS A 135 2.45 -15.17 15.52
N ARG A 136 1.75 -14.02 15.45
CA ARG A 136 0.28 -13.99 15.30
C ARG A 136 -0.16 -14.59 13.97
N GLY A 137 0.61 -14.38 12.91
CA GLY A 137 0.39 -15.00 11.61
C GLY A 137 -0.84 -14.44 10.87
N LEU A 138 -1.33 -15.22 9.91
CA LEU A 138 -2.41 -14.85 9.01
C LEU A 138 -3.75 -15.41 9.52
N THR A 139 -4.79 -14.59 9.45
CA THR A 139 -6.18 -15.01 9.75
C THR A 139 -6.82 -15.71 8.56
N ILE A 140 -6.53 -15.22 7.35
CA ILE A 140 -6.83 -15.90 6.08
C ILE A 140 -5.48 -16.15 5.42
N ASP A 141 -5.23 -17.39 5.03
CA ASP A 141 -3.91 -17.88 4.63
C ASP A 141 -4.01 -18.77 3.40
N ASP A 142 -4.16 -18.13 2.24
CA ASP A 142 -4.18 -18.81 0.93
C ASP A 142 -2.76 -18.87 0.32
N THR A 143 -1.72 -18.89 1.17
CA THR A 143 -0.34 -18.72 0.70
C THR A 143 0.16 -19.88 -0.15
N ASP A 144 -0.40 -21.08 -0.01
CA ASP A 144 -0.04 -22.25 -0.83
C ASP A 144 -0.50 -22.08 -2.29
N GLU A 145 -1.74 -21.65 -2.51
CA GLU A 145 -2.29 -21.35 -3.83
C GLU A 145 -1.60 -20.13 -4.45
N ILE A 146 -1.38 -19.07 -3.67
CA ILE A 146 -0.62 -17.89 -4.12
C ILE A 146 0.78 -18.31 -4.58
N LYS A 147 1.47 -19.17 -3.81
CA LYS A 147 2.80 -19.70 -4.15
C LYS A 147 2.79 -20.54 -5.41
N HIS A 148 1.72 -21.30 -5.66
CA HIS A 148 1.58 -22.09 -6.88
C HIS A 148 1.53 -21.18 -8.12
N LEU A 149 0.67 -20.17 -8.09
CA LEU A 149 0.47 -19.23 -9.20
C LEU A 149 1.65 -18.27 -9.39
N ALA A 150 2.37 -17.92 -8.32
CA ALA A 150 3.55 -17.06 -8.35
C ALA A 150 4.75 -17.63 -9.14
N ARG A 151 4.64 -18.84 -9.71
CA ARG A 151 5.61 -19.40 -10.66
C ARG A 151 5.47 -18.82 -12.08
N GLY A 152 4.36 -18.16 -12.38
CA GLY A 152 4.05 -17.59 -13.70
C GLY A 152 4.38 -16.09 -13.79
N ASN A 153 3.56 -15.37 -14.55
CA ASN A 153 3.57 -13.92 -14.68
C ASN A 153 2.89 -13.26 -13.48
N VAL A 154 3.67 -12.58 -12.66
CA VAL A 154 3.23 -11.90 -11.45
C VAL A 154 3.22 -10.39 -11.68
N VAL A 155 2.06 -9.77 -11.45
CA VAL A 155 1.97 -8.32 -11.29
C VAL A 155 1.94 -8.00 -9.81
N TYR A 156 2.96 -7.30 -9.33
CA TYR A 156 3.07 -6.92 -7.92
C TYR A 156 2.68 -5.44 -7.76
N LEU A 157 1.50 -5.18 -7.20
CA LEU A 157 1.03 -3.82 -6.91
C LEU A 157 1.48 -3.42 -5.51
N ALA A 158 2.49 -2.54 -5.45
CA ALA A 158 3.01 -2.02 -4.19
C ALA A 158 1.96 -1.22 -3.42
N ASP A 159 2.27 -0.82 -2.18
CA ASP A 159 1.48 0.16 -1.42
C ASP A 159 2.36 1.33 -0.96
N ASN A 160 2.92 1.30 0.24
CA ASN A 160 3.63 2.43 0.83
C ASN A 160 5.16 2.36 0.67
N ALA A 161 5.81 3.52 0.73
CA ALA A 161 7.23 3.61 1.09
C ALA A 161 7.46 3.02 2.49
N GLY A 162 8.67 2.54 2.76
CA GLY A 162 9.01 1.71 3.91
C GLY A 162 8.53 0.27 3.75
N GLU A 163 7.25 0.05 3.46
CA GLU A 163 6.71 -1.30 3.18
C GLU A 163 7.41 -1.97 1.99
N ILE A 164 7.66 -1.22 0.92
CA ILE A 164 8.34 -1.69 -0.29
C ILE A 164 9.71 -2.36 -0.02
N ILE A 165 10.37 -2.02 1.08
CA ILE A 165 11.65 -2.61 1.49
C ILE A 165 11.49 -4.06 1.94
N LEU A 166 10.37 -4.38 2.60
CA LEU A 166 10.02 -5.76 2.95
C LEU A 166 9.34 -6.49 1.78
N ASP A 167 8.66 -5.77 0.89
CA ASP A 167 8.10 -6.34 -0.34
C ASP A 167 9.18 -6.95 -1.22
N ARG A 168 10.38 -6.34 -1.27
CA ARG A 168 11.55 -6.90 -1.94
C ARG A 168 11.82 -8.36 -1.54
N LEU A 169 11.64 -8.71 -0.26
CA LEU A 169 11.88 -10.08 0.21
C LEU A 169 10.86 -11.07 -0.37
N LEU A 170 9.60 -10.64 -0.54
CA LEU A 170 8.60 -11.48 -1.21
C LEU A 170 8.89 -11.59 -2.70
N VAL A 171 9.31 -10.50 -3.36
CA VAL A 171 9.74 -10.54 -4.76
C VAL A 171 10.90 -11.53 -4.95
N GLU A 172 11.92 -11.50 -4.09
CA GLU A 172 13.01 -12.48 -4.11
C GLU A 172 12.50 -13.93 -4.05
N GLU A 173 11.53 -14.24 -3.19
CA GLU A 173 10.96 -15.59 -3.10
C GLU A 173 10.11 -15.95 -4.33
N VAL A 174 9.38 -15.00 -4.92
CA VAL A 174 8.71 -15.20 -6.23
C VAL A 174 9.73 -15.53 -7.31
N LYS A 175 10.85 -14.80 -7.38
CA LYS A 175 11.93 -15.08 -8.33
C LYS A 175 12.57 -16.46 -8.11
N ARG A 176 12.74 -16.91 -6.86
CA ARG A 176 13.23 -18.27 -6.56
C ARG A 176 12.31 -19.37 -7.10
N LEU A 177 11.01 -19.10 -7.21
CA LEU A 177 10.03 -20.02 -7.79
C LEU A 177 10.07 -20.05 -9.33
N GLY A 178 10.79 -19.12 -9.96
CA GLY A 178 10.87 -18.96 -11.41
C GLY A 178 9.87 -17.95 -12.01
N GLY A 179 9.13 -17.22 -11.16
CA GLY A 179 8.14 -16.24 -11.63
C GLY A 179 8.77 -15.03 -12.33
N PHE A 180 8.02 -14.47 -13.29
CA PHE A 180 8.29 -13.16 -13.90
C PHE A 180 7.56 -12.08 -13.09
N VAL A 181 8.22 -11.00 -12.72
CA VAL A 181 7.66 -9.96 -11.84
C VAL A 181 7.66 -8.60 -12.54
N SER A 182 6.45 -8.14 -12.85
CA SER A 182 6.14 -6.75 -13.19
C SER A 182 5.78 -6.00 -11.90
N PHE A 183 6.68 -5.15 -11.40
CA PHE A 183 6.47 -4.43 -10.14
C PHE A 183 5.87 -3.04 -10.39
N VAL A 184 4.66 -2.79 -9.91
CA VAL A 184 3.91 -1.55 -10.18
C VAL A 184 3.95 -0.64 -8.96
N VAL A 185 4.40 0.60 -9.19
CA VAL A 185 4.41 1.70 -8.22
C VAL A 185 3.56 2.87 -8.70
N ARG A 186 3.50 3.95 -7.93
CA ARG A 186 2.76 5.16 -8.32
C ARG A 186 3.60 5.96 -9.30
N GLY A 187 2.98 6.46 -10.38
CA GLY A 187 3.67 7.30 -11.34
C GLY A 187 3.89 8.74 -10.87
N LYS A 188 3.17 9.17 -9.82
CA LYS A 188 3.36 10.45 -9.12
C LYS A 188 3.19 10.25 -7.62
N PRO A 189 3.86 11.06 -6.77
CA PRO A 189 3.65 11.01 -5.33
C PRO A 189 2.18 11.27 -4.97
N ILE A 190 1.65 10.42 -4.10
CA ILE A 190 0.35 10.61 -3.47
C ILE A 190 0.39 9.87 -2.12
N LEU A 191 0.15 10.59 -1.03
CA LEU A 191 0.31 10.07 0.32
C LEU A 191 1.71 9.44 0.53
N SER A 192 1.79 8.42 1.37
CA SER A 192 2.99 7.61 1.59
C SER A 192 3.22 6.55 0.51
N ASP A 193 2.43 6.53 -0.57
CA ASP A 193 2.52 5.50 -1.61
C ASP A 193 3.89 5.50 -2.32
N ALA A 194 4.42 4.31 -2.56
CA ALA A 194 5.73 4.13 -3.17
C ALA A 194 5.73 4.56 -4.64
N THR A 195 6.80 5.25 -5.04
CA THR A 195 7.08 5.69 -6.41
C THR A 195 8.27 4.93 -7.02
N ILE A 196 8.66 5.26 -8.26
CA ILE A 196 9.86 4.68 -8.90
C ILE A 196 11.12 4.95 -8.05
N GLU A 197 11.22 6.12 -7.42
CA GLU A 197 12.38 6.44 -6.58
C GLU A 197 12.43 5.55 -5.34
N ASP A 198 11.28 5.30 -4.70
CA ASP A 198 11.18 4.39 -3.55
C ASP A 198 11.53 2.95 -3.96
N ALA A 199 11.11 2.50 -5.15
CA ALA A 199 11.49 1.19 -5.70
C ALA A 199 13.00 1.07 -5.92
N ARG A 200 13.64 2.16 -6.36
CA ARG A 200 15.09 2.21 -6.56
C ARG A 200 15.83 2.14 -5.22
N ILE A 201 15.40 2.92 -4.23
CA ILE A 201 15.94 2.91 -2.86
C ILE A 201 15.81 1.52 -2.24
N ALA A 202 14.66 0.88 -2.42
CA ALA A 202 14.39 -0.45 -1.92
C ALA A 202 15.17 -1.55 -2.64
N GLY A 203 15.80 -1.28 -3.79
CA GLY A 203 16.51 -2.27 -4.60
C GLY A 203 15.58 -3.22 -5.36
N ILE A 204 14.35 -2.77 -5.68
CA ILE A 204 13.40 -3.57 -6.47
C ILE A 204 13.91 -3.78 -7.90
N SER A 205 14.59 -2.79 -8.48
CA SER A 205 15.18 -2.88 -9.82
C SER A 205 16.22 -4.00 -9.97
N GLU A 206 16.73 -4.53 -8.86
CA GLU A 206 17.70 -5.62 -8.84
C GLU A 206 17.04 -7.01 -8.84
N VAL A 207 15.75 -7.08 -8.50
CA VAL A 207 15.03 -8.35 -8.28
C VAL A 207 13.81 -8.53 -9.17
N ALA A 208 13.11 -7.45 -9.52
CA ALA A 208 11.99 -7.49 -10.46
C ALA A 208 12.49 -7.48 -11.91
N ASP A 209 11.73 -8.07 -12.83
CA ASP A 209 12.08 -8.07 -14.25
C ASP A 209 11.80 -6.71 -14.91
N GLU A 210 10.80 -5.98 -14.39
CA GLU A 210 10.49 -4.61 -14.80
C GLU A 210 9.79 -3.84 -13.68
N ILE A 211 9.87 -2.50 -13.76
CA ILE A 211 9.13 -1.58 -12.90
C ILE A 211 8.22 -0.74 -13.78
N LEU A 212 6.93 -0.78 -13.47
CA LEU A 212 5.87 -0.05 -14.15
C LEU A 212 5.19 0.93 -13.20
N THR A 213 4.27 1.73 -13.73
CA THR A 213 3.52 2.70 -12.91
C THR A 213 2.02 2.59 -13.12
N ASN A 214 1.25 3.01 -12.12
CA ASN A 214 -0.20 3.23 -12.28
C ASN A 214 -0.55 4.55 -13.02
N GLY A 215 0.42 5.16 -13.71
CA GLY A 215 0.22 6.35 -14.52
C GLY A 215 0.18 7.64 -13.72
N LYS A 216 -1.01 8.22 -13.51
CA LYS A 216 -1.13 9.58 -12.92
C LYS A 216 -0.97 9.62 -11.39
N GLY A 217 -0.58 8.52 -10.75
CA GLY A 217 -0.41 8.44 -9.29
C GLY A 217 -1.76 8.52 -8.58
N ALA A 218 -2.66 7.59 -8.89
CA ALA A 218 -3.88 7.42 -8.12
C ALA A 218 -3.61 6.64 -6.82
N ILE A 219 -4.48 6.83 -5.82
CA ILE A 219 -4.56 5.92 -4.67
C ILE A 219 -5.21 4.62 -5.16
N GLY A 220 -4.53 3.49 -4.94
CA GLY A 220 -4.93 2.21 -5.52
C GLY A 220 -4.77 2.18 -7.04
N ILE A 221 -5.73 1.54 -7.72
CA ILE A 221 -5.79 1.44 -9.18
C ILE A 221 -7.04 2.14 -9.72
N ILE A 222 -6.83 3.02 -10.70
CA ILE A 222 -7.90 3.61 -11.53
C ILE A 222 -7.59 3.19 -12.96
N GLU A 223 -8.38 2.26 -13.50
CA GLU A 223 -8.08 1.62 -14.80
C GLU A 223 -7.95 2.65 -15.92
N GLU A 224 -8.72 3.73 -15.89
CA GLU A 224 -8.68 4.80 -16.89
C GLU A 224 -7.41 5.66 -16.84
N GLU A 225 -6.61 5.55 -15.78
CA GLU A 225 -5.33 6.24 -15.62
C GLU A 225 -4.11 5.35 -15.85
N LEU A 226 -4.33 4.04 -16.05
CA LEU A 226 -3.24 3.10 -16.29
C LEU A 226 -2.55 3.36 -17.64
N PRO A 227 -1.21 3.36 -17.67
CA PRO A 227 -0.45 3.20 -18.89
C PRO A 227 -0.78 1.87 -19.58
N GLU A 228 -0.66 1.84 -20.92
CA GLU A 228 -1.04 0.66 -21.71
C GLU A 228 -0.21 -0.58 -21.37
N ASP A 229 1.10 -0.40 -21.10
CA ASP A 229 1.99 -1.49 -20.68
C ASP A 229 1.56 -2.08 -19.33
N THR A 230 1.26 -1.25 -18.33
CA THR A 230 0.73 -1.71 -17.03
C THR A 230 -0.60 -2.44 -17.18
N LYS A 231 -1.49 -1.93 -18.06
CA LYS A 231 -2.79 -2.56 -18.31
C LYS A 231 -2.62 -3.94 -18.96
N GLU A 232 -1.77 -4.05 -19.98
CA GLU A 232 -1.46 -5.32 -20.64
C GLU A 232 -0.89 -6.34 -19.66
N ARG A 233 0.01 -5.92 -18.75
CA ARG A 233 0.54 -6.82 -17.71
C ARG A 233 -0.53 -7.30 -16.75
N LEU A 234 -1.44 -6.42 -16.31
CA LEU A 234 -2.55 -6.79 -15.43
C LEU A 234 -3.51 -7.78 -16.08
N GLU A 235 -3.83 -7.59 -17.36
CA GLU A 235 -4.75 -8.46 -18.11
C GLU A 235 -4.17 -9.85 -18.38
N ASN A 236 -2.84 -9.96 -18.51
CA ASN A 236 -2.14 -11.22 -18.82
C ASN A 236 -1.44 -11.86 -17.61
N ALA A 237 -1.69 -11.37 -16.40
CA ALA A 237 -1.09 -11.90 -15.19
C ALA A 237 -1.65 -13.29 -14.84
N ASP A 238 -0.78 -14.22 -14.48
CA ASP A 238 -1.20 -15.48 -13.85
C ASP A 238 -1.68 -15.23 -12.41
N ILE A 239 -1.08 -14.23 -11.74
CA ILE A 239 -1.49 -13.73 -10.43
C ILE A 239 -1.16 -12.25 -10.26
N ILE A 240 -2.07 -11.50 -9.64
CA ILE A 240 -1.83 -10.14 -9.18
C ILE A 240 -1.64 -10.17 -7.66
N ILE A 241 -0.44 -9.83 -7.19
CA ILE A 241 -0.16 -9.64 -5.76
C ILE A 241 -0.47 -8.18 -5.42
N SER A 242 -1.56 -7.95 -4.71
CA SER A 242 -2.09 -6.62 -4.38
C SER A 242 -1.84 -6.26 -2.92
N LYS A 243 -0.95 -5.28 -2.66
CA LYS A 243 -0.67 -4.79 -1.30
C LYS A 243 -1.67 -3.73 -0.84
N GLY A 244 -2.03 -3.77 0.44
CA GLY A 244 -2.72 -2.66 1.09
C GLY A 244 -4.23 -2.56 0.84
N MET A 245 -4.89 -1.69 1.62
CA MET A 245 -6.35 -1.56 1.57
C MET A 245 -6.83 -0.80 0.33
N ALA A 246 -6.09 0.21 -0.16
CA ALA A 246 -6.50 1.00 -1.31
C ALA A 246 -6.62 0.14 -2.58
N ASN A 247 -5.62 -0.70 -2.86
CA ASN A 247 -5.69 -1.64 -3.98
C ASN A 247 -6.84 -2.65 -3.80
N TYR A 248 -7.07 -3.15 -2.58
CA TYR A 248 -8.25 -3.98 -2.29
C TYR A 248 -9.56 -3.24 -2.59
N GLU A 249 -9.71 -1.99 -2.18
CA GLU A 249 -10.92 -1.21 -2.43
C GLU A 249 -11.18 -1.04 -3.94
N CYS A 250 -10.15 -0.89 -4.76
CA CYS A 250 -10.29 -0.78 -6.21
C CYS A 250 -10.59 -2.12 -6.88
N LEU A 251 -9.85 -3.18 -6.53
CA LEU A 251 -9.85 -4.44 -7.29
C LEU A 251 -10.86 -5.46 -6.77
N SER A 252 -11.36 -5.34 -5.53
CA SER A 252 -12.29 -6.30 -4.93
C SER A 252 -13.65 -6.43 -5.63
N GLU A 253 -14.04 -5.43 -6.40
CA GLU A 253 -15.27 -5.42 -7.23
C GLU A 253 -14.93 -5.45 -8.74
N GLY A 254 -13.65 -5.64 -9.09
CA GLY A 254 -13.16 -5.62 -10.47
C GLY A 254 -13.27 -6.97 -11.18
N ASN A 255 -12.82 -7.00 -12.44
CA ASN A 255 -12.91 -8.18 -13.31
C ASN A 255 -11.62 -9.03 -13.34
N TYR A 256 -10.57 -8.60 -12.63
CA TYR A 256 -9.34 -9.36 -12.56
C TYR A 256 -9.53 -10.65 -11.76
N THR A 257 -9.01 -11.75 -12.29
CA THR A 257 -8.96 -13.05 -11.63
C THR A 257 -7.60 -13.29 -10.98
N ASN A 258 -7.53 -14.16 -9.98
CA ASN A 258 -6.29 -14.53 -9.28
C ASN A 258 -5.63 -13.30 -8.63
N VAL A 259 -6.39 -12.51 -7.89
CA VAL A 259 -5.88 -11.38 -7.13
C VAL A 259 -5.62 -11.82 -5.70
N ALA A 260 -4.34 -11.85 -5.32
CA ALA A 260 -3.87 -12.10 -3.97
C ALA A 260 -3.80 -10.78 -3.18
N PHE A 261 -4.77 -10.56 -2.30
CA PHE A 261 -4.81 -9.43 -1.40
C PHE A 261 -3.95 -9.69 -0.17
N LEU A 262 -2.83 -8.99 -0.06
CA LEU A 262 -1.92 -9.05 1.09
C LEU A 262 -2.04 -7.75 1.88
N LEU A 263 -2.79 -7.77 2.98
CA LEU A 263 -3.06 -6.56 3.74
C LEU A 263 -3.32 -6.83 5.22
N ARG A 264 -3.30 -5.74 5.99
CA ARG A 264 -3.85 -5.69 7.34
C ARG A 264 -5.16 -4.92 7.33
N ALA A 265 -6.22 -5.46 7.91
CA ALA A 265 -7.52 -4.79 7.97
C ALA A 265 -7.50 -3.66 9.01
N LYS A 266 -7.11 -2.43 8.63
CA LYS A 266 -6.93 -1.31 9.58
C LYS A 266 -8.22 -0.57 9.93
N CYS A 267 -9.33 -0.82 9.23
CA CYS A 267 -10.60 -0.16 9.48
C CYS A 267 -11.78 -1.13 9.44
N GLU A 268 -12.88 -0.78 10.13
CA GLU A 268 -14.07 -1.61 10.21
C GLU A 268 -14.70 -1.92 8.84
N PRO A 269 -14.84 -0.96 7.88
CA PRO A 269 -15.41 -1.27 6.58
C PRO A 269 -14.66 -2.38 5.82
N VAL A 270 -13.32 -2.29 5.77
CA VAL A 270 -12.48 -3.29 5.12
C VAL A 270 -12.55 -4.62 5.86
N ALA A 271 -12.42 -4.61 7.20
CA ALA A 271 -12.51 -5.81 8.02
C ALA A 271 -13.84 -6.55 7.81
N ARG A 272 -14.96 -5.81 7.81
CA ARG A 272 -16.30 -6.35 7.55
C ARG A 272 -16.44 -6.89 6.11
N SER A 273 -15.90 -6.18 5.13
CA SER A 273 -15.93 -6.60 3.72
C SER A 273 -15.17 -7.91 3.47
N ILE A 274 -14.08 -8.14 4.21
CA ILE A 274 -13.26 -9.36 4.11
C ILE A 274 -13.82 -10.48 5.02
N GLY A 275 -14.51 -10.14 6.11
CA GLY A 275 -15.02 -11.10 7.09
C GLY A 275 -14.04 -11.40 8.24
N VAL A 276 -13.17 -10.45 8.58
CA VAL A 276 -12.13 -10.56 9.63
C VAL A 276 -12.28 -9.45 10.68
N LYS A 277 -11.45 -9.46 11.72
CA LYS A 277 -11.42 -8.40 12.73
C LYS A 277 -10.48 -7.28 12.33
N VAL A 278 -10.73 -6.08 12.85
CA VAL A 278 -9.78 -4.96 12.72
C VAL A 278 -8.45 -5.37 13.34
N GLY A 279 -7.39 -5.17 12.57
CA GLY A 279 -6.02 -5.51 12.94
C GLY A 279 -5.56 -6.87 12.40
N ASP A 280 -6.44 -7.74 11.89
CA ASP A 280 -6.04 -9.04 11.32
C ASP A 280 -5.22 -8.87 10.04
N MET A 281 -4.27 -9.78 9.83
CA MET A 281 -3.47 -9.89 8.62
C MET A 281 -4.06 -10.97 7.72
N VAL A 282 -4.17 -10.69 6.43
CA VAL A 282 -4.76 -11.60 5.46
C VAL A 282 -3.86 -11.74 4.24
N ALA A 283 -3.73 -12.98 3.78
CA ALA A 283 -3.28 -13.33 2.44
C ALA A 283 -4.44 -14.07 1.79
N MET A 284 -5.29 -13.34 1.07
CA MET A 284 -6.55 -13.84 0.51
C MET A 284 -6.47 -13.85 -1.00
N LEU A 285 -6.64 -15.01 -1.62
CA LEU A 285 -6.73 -15.15 -3.07
C LEU A 285 -8.20 -15.07 -3.51
N ARG A 286 -8.48 -14.31 -4.59
CA ARG A 286 -9.80 -14.21 -5.21
C ARG A 286 -9.73 -14.33 -6.73
#